data_AF-A0A7L1ML96-F1
#
_entry.id   AF-A0A7L1ML96-F1
#
_cell.length_a   1.000
_cell.length_b   1.000
_cell.length_c   1.000
_cell.angle_alpha   90.00
_cell.angle_beta   90.00
_cell.angle_gamma   90.00
#
_symmetry.space_group_name_H-M   'P 1'
#
loop_
_entity.id
_entity.type
_entity.pdbx_description
1 polymer ?
#
loop_
_entity_poly.entity_id
_entity_poly.type
_entity_poly.pdbx_seq_one_letter_code
_entity_poly.pdbx_strand_id
1 'polypeptide(L)'
;PAVSFVLSRMSGCGGPAKSRVTVPKRVWEFVTRERAARLALLAQEARVRILVDGETPELYVLQLCATPPGPPGGAGLCPARKALKALLKETEKELKKRSQRHGEVLGARPEPPAGAAGPPGAGPARDEEPERQCPICLGEMRGPRTLERCRHSFCGECIARALQVRSACPVCGRFYGQLVGNQPRVGYLCPFTCAPPHSPVPPSPVPTPAQVEHPNPGVRYPGTTRVAYLPDCPEGNKVLGLFRKAFAQRLTFTVGTSLTTGRANVITWNDIHHKTN
;
A
#
# COMPACT_ATOMS: atom_id res chain seq x y z
N PRO A 1 -30.53 5.66 4.10
CA PRO A 1 -29.49 4.82 3.46
C PRO A 1 -29.14 3.63 4.37
N ALA A 2 -28.44 2.61 3.87
CA ALA A 2 -27.89 1.53 4.68
C ALA A 2 -26.66 2.01 5.47
N VAL A 3 -25.81 2.83 4.85
CA VAL A 3 -24.60 3.39 5.48
C VAL A 3 -24.56 4.91 5.32
N SER A 4 -24.22 5.60 6.41
CA SER A 4 -23.89 7.04 6.41
C SER A 4 -22.43 7.19 6.82
N PHE A 5 -21.59 7.64 5.88
CA PHE A 5 -20.15 7.77 6.08
C PHE A 5 -19.72 9.23 6.01
N VAL A 6 -19.13 9.72 7.10
CA VAL A 6 -18.68 11.11 7.24
C VAL A 6 -17.16 11.17 7.21
N LEU A 7 -16.61 11.98 6.30
CA LEU A 7 -15.18 12.27 6.23
C LEU A 7 -14.92 13.68 6.74
N SER A 8 -14.46 13.76 7.99
CA SER A 8 -14.17 15.01 8.68
C SER A 8 -12.72 15.43 8.47
N ARG A 9 -12.49 16.75 8.41
CA ARG A 9 -11.14 17.30 8.47
C ARG A 9 -10.69 17.40 9.91
N MET A 10 -9.47 16.98 10.16
CA MET A 10 -8.72 17.46 11.32
C MET A 10 -7.84 18.60 10.85
N SER A 11 -7.88 19.72 11.59
CA SER A 11 -6.95 20.85 11.41
C SER A 11 -5.58 20.25 11.15
N GLY A 12 -4.99 20.58 9.99
CA GLY A 12 -3.79 19.92 9.53
C GLY A 12 -2.78 19.95 10.65
N CYS A 13 -2.60 18.83 11.37
CA CYS A 13 -1.90 18.88 12.65
C CYS A 13 -0.49 19.39 12.35
N GLY A 14 -0.20 20.64 12.72
CA GLY A 14 1.13 21.08 13.09
C GLY A 14 1.53 20.45 14.43
N GLY A 15 1.12 19.21 14.67
CA GLY A 15 1.48 18.43 15.83
C GLY A 15 2.82 17.72 15.60
N PRO A 16 3.50 17.29 16.67
CA PRO A 16 4.86 16.73 16.66
C PRO A 16 5.05 15.46 15.79
N ALA A 17 3.98 14.91 15.21
CA ALA A 17 4.05 13.75 14.31
C ALA A 17 4.59 14.08 12.89
N LYS A 18 4.57 15.34 12.46
CA LYS A 18 5.08 15.74 11.13
C LYS A 18 6.57 16.06 11.11
N SER A 19 7.25 16.06 12.26
CA SER A 19 8.70 16.22 12.38
C SER A 19 9.45 14.89 12.53
N ARG A 20 8.76 13.76 12.78
CA ARG A 20 9.42 12.46 13.02
C ARG A 20 9.55 11.58 11.76
N VAL A 21 10.69 10.89 11.64
CA VAL A 21 10.99 9.90 10.59
C VAL A 21 11.67 8.68 11.19
N THR A 22 11.10 7.49 10.99
CA THR A 22 11.73 6.23 11.38
C THR A 22 12.59 5.69 10.24
N VAL A 23 13.79 5.21 10.54
CA VAL A 23 14.76 4.73 9.55
C VAL A 23 15.56 3.54 10.11
N PRO A 24 15.90 2.52 9.30
CA PRO A 24 16.82 1.47 9.72
C PRO A 24 18.22 2.02 10.02
N LYS A 25 18.87 1.53 11.08
CA LYS A 25 20.20 2.00 11.51
C LYS A 25 21.23 1.99 10.38
N ARG A 26 21.34 0.85 9.69
CA ARG A 26 22.23 0.68 8.51
C ARG A 26 22.03 1.75 7.43
N VAL A 27 20.80 2.22 7.24
CA VAL A 27 20.48 3.24 6.23
C VAL A 27 20.89 4.61 6.74
N TRP A 28 20.61 4.91 8.02
CA TRP A 28 20.97 6.18 8.63
C TRP A 28 22.49 6.36 8.73
N GLU A 29 23.20 5.35 9.23
CA GLU A 29 24.66 5.34 9.35
C GLU A 29 25.35 5.55 7.99
N PHE A 30 24.84 4.88 6.95
CA PHE A 30 25.33 5.08 5.59
C PHE A 30 25.08 6.52 5.11
N VAL A 31 23.90 7.09 5.37
CA VAL A 31 23.61 8.48 4.98
C VAL A 31 24.51 9.46 5.72
N THR A 32 24.74 9.27 7.02
CA THR A 32 25.60 10.15 7.82
C THR A 32 27.08 10.03 7.46
N ARG A 33 27.52 8.88 6.92
CA ARG A 33 28.91 8.65 6.54
C ARG A 33 29.19 9.02 5.08
N GLU A 34 28.43 8.43 4.15
CA GLU A 34 28.69 8.50 2.70
C GLU A 34 27.92 9.63 2.00
N ARG A 35 26.87 10.17 2.64
CA ARG A 35 25.99 11.20 2.07
C ARG A 35 25.85 12.42 2.97
N ALA A 36 26.82 12.64 3.85
CA ALA A 36 26.83 13.73 4.83
C ALA A 36 26.60 15.11 4.19
N ALA A 37 27.25 15.38 3.05
CA ALA A 37 27.10 16.65 2.32
C ALA A 37 25.66 16.87 1.81
N ARG A 38 25.01 15.84 1.26
CA ARG A 38 23.61 15.92 0.81
C ARG A 38 22.65 16.12 1.98
N LEU A 39 22.93 15.48 3.11
CA LEU A 39 22.15 15.64 4.34
C LEU A 39 22.29 17.07 4.90
N ALA A 40 23.52 17.61 4.92
CA ALA A 40 23.80 18.96 5.39
C ALA A 40 23.15 20.04 4.50
N LEU A 41 23.24 19.88 3.17
CA LEU A 41 22.60 20.77 2.21
C LEU A 41 21.07 20.78 2.38
N LEU A 42 20.46 19.60 2.54
CA LEU A 42 19.03 19.49 2.83
C LEU A 42 18.64 20.21 4.13
N ALA A 43 19.42 20.01 5.19
CA ALA A 43 19.19 20.65 6.49
C ALA A 43 19.32 22.18 6.40
N GLN A 44 20.29 22.67 5.63
CA GLN A 44 20.53 24.10 5.40
C GLN A 44 19.41 24.75 4.58
N GLU A 45 19.08 24.18 3.41
CA GLU A 45 18.05 24.70 2.51
C GLU A 45 16.67 24.74 3.18
N ALA A 46 16.34 23.69 3.92
CA ALA A 46 15.06 23.60 4.60
C ALA A 46 15.06 24.27 5.99
N ARG A 47 16.20 24.80 6.44
CA ARG A 47 16.41 25.45 7.75
C ARG A 47 15.89 24.58 8.90
N VAL A 48 16.34 23.33 8.91
CA VAL A 48 16.01 22.33 9.94
C VAL A 48 17.28 21.72 10.55
N ARG A 49 17.19 21.29 11.80
CA ARG A 49 18.12 20.35 12.43
C ARG A 49 17.47 18.97 12.45
N ILE A 50 18.26 17.94 12.15
CA ILE A 50 17.82 16.54 12.21
C ILE A 50 18.55 15.90 13.39
N LEU A 51 17.78 15.41 14.36
CA LEU A 51 18.29 14.82 15.60
C LEU A 51 17.80 13.39 15.73
N VAL A 52 18.54 12.54 16.41
CA VAL A 52 18.04 11.21 16.84
C VAL A 52 17.29 11.43 18.15
N ASP A 53 16.02 11.04 18.15
CA ASP A 53 15.05 11.28 19.24
C ASP A 53 14.58 9.96 19.88
N GLY A 54 14.90 8.82 19.25
CA GLY A 54 14.71 7.50 19.82
C GLY A 54 15.52 6.45 19.06
N GLU A 55 15.93 5.41 19.78
CA GLU A 55 16.74 4.32 19.24
C GLU A 55 16.18 2.97 19.69
N THR A 56 16.18 2.02 18.76
CA THR A 56 15.90 0.60 19.00
C THR A 56 17.06 -0.22 18.41
N PRO A 57 17.14 -1.55 18.63
CA PRO A 57 18.21 -2.35 18.04
C PRO A 57 18.33 -2.24 16.51
N GLU A 58 17.21 -2.03 15.81
CA GLU A 58 17.17 -2.03 14.33
C GLU A 58 16.90 -0.65 13.70
N LEU A 59 16.28 0.28 14.45
CA LEU A 59 15.75 1.54 13.90
C LEU A 59 16.15 2.75 14.74
N TYR A 60 16.34 3.89 14.07
CA TYR A 60 16.33 5.22 14.65
C TYR A 60 15.00 5.93 14.40
N VAL A 61 14.56 6.73 15.37
CA VAL A 61 13.50 7.73 15.24
C VAL A 61 14.18 9.09 15.17
N LEU A 62 14.11 9.73 14.00
CA LEU A 62 14.68 11.05 13.74
C LEU A 62 13.64 12.13 13.97
N GLN A 63 14.03 13.25 14.58
CA GLN A 63 13.21 14.42 14.82
C GLN A 63 13.77 15.63 14.05
N LEU A 64 12.91 16.32 13.31
CA LEU A 64 13.21 17.55 12.59
C LEU A 64 12.78 18.76 13.42
N CYS A 65 13.73 19.64 13.74
CA CYS A 65 13.50 20.88 14.48
C CYS A 65 13.78 22.07 13.57
N ALA A 66 12.86 23.04 13.45
CA ALA A 66 13.11 24.26 12.68
C ALA A 66 14.18 25.12 13.35
N THR A 67 15.06 25.76 12.57
CA THR A 67 16.04 26.73 13.08
C THR A 67 15.51 28.17 12.98
N PRO A 68 15.53 28.97 14.05
CA PRO A 68 15.26 30.42 13.97
C PRO A 68 16.40 31.15 13.23
N PRO A 69 16.16 32.25 12.48
CA PRO A 69 14.89 32.97 12.27
C PRO A 69 14.14 32.40 11.05
N GLY A 70 13.34 31.37 11.27
CA GLY A 70 12.47 30.76 10.27
C GLY A 70 11.03 31.30 10.38
N PRO A 71 10.21 31.17 9.33
CA PRO A 71 8.82 31.62 9.36
C PRO A 71 8.05 30.95 10.52
N PRO A 72 7.24 31.71 11.29
CA PRO A 72 6.45 31.15 12.37
C PRO A 72 5.46 30.10 11.83
N GLY A 73 5.35 28.97 12.52
CA GLY A 73 4.40 27.89 12.16
C GLY A 73 4.96 26.64 11.49
N GLY A 74 6.30 26.48 11.41
CA GLY A 74 6.90 25.18 11.01
C GLY A 74 6.70 24.79 9.54
N ALA A 75 6.43 25.76 8.66
CA ALA A 75 6.17 25.54 7.23
C ALA A 75 7.28 24.77 6.50
N GLY A 76 8.55 24.90 6.95
CA GLY A 76 9.70 24.17 6.38
C GLY A 76 9.79 22.69 6.76
N LEU A 77 9.10 22.24 7.81
CA LEU A 77 9.22 20.86 8.32
C LEU A 77 8.64 19.81 7.37
N CYS A 78 7.54 20.12 6.70
CA CYS A 78 6.88 19.17 5.79
C CYS A 78 7.71 18.93 4.51
N PRO A 79 8.20 19.97 3.80
CA PRO A 79 9.14 19.80 2.69
C PRO A 79 10.44 19.12 3.12
N ALA A 80 11.03 19.52 4.27
CA ALA A 80 12.25 18.91 4.80
C ALA A 80 12.09 17.41 5.05
N ARG A 81 10.99 17.01 5.70
CA ARG A 81 10.68 15.60 5.96
C ARG A 81 10.50 14.81 4.67
N LYS A 82 9.87 15.40 3.65
CA LYS A 82 9.68 14.75 2.35
C LYS A 82 11.02 14.54 1.64
N ALA A 83 11.88 15.56 1.63
CA ALA A 83 13.23 15.47 1.08
C ALA A 83 14.07 14.41 1.82
N LEU A 84 13.99 14.38 3.16
CA LEU A 84 14.72 13.41 3.97
C LEU A 84 14.24 11.98 3.65
N LYS A 85 12.93 11.75 3.61
CA LYS A 85 12.38 10.44 3.22
C LYS A 85 12.81 10.01 1.81
N ALA A 86 12.93 10.95 0.87
CA ALA A 86 13.40 10.64 -0.47
C ALA A 86 14.87 10.20 -0.46
N LEU A 87 15.74 10.93 0.27
CA LEU A 87 17.16 10.58 0.44
C LEU A 87 17.32 9.19 1.08
N LEU A 88 16.58 8.93 2.16
CA LEU A 88 16.62 7.63 2.85
C LEU A 88 16.18 6.48 1.94
N LYS A 89 15.10 6.68 1.16
CA LYS A 89 14.59 5.66 0.22
C LYS A 89 15.54 5.41 -0.95
N GLU A 90 16.23 6.45 -1.42
CA GLU A 90 17.28 6.33 -2.44
C GLU A 90 18.43 5.47 -1.92
N THR A 91 18.92 5.76 -0.71
CA THR A 91 19.97 4.97 -0.05
C THR A 91 19.55 3.52 0.18
N GLU A 92 18.31 3.27 0.63
CA GLU A 92 17.82 1.92 0.86
C GLU A 92 17.83 1.08 -0.42
N LYS A 93 17.42 1.67 -1.56
CA LYS A 93 17.50 1.02 -2.88
C LYS A 93 18.94 0.72 -3.28
N GLU A 94 19.86 1.64 -3.02
CA GLU A 94 21.28 1.44 -3.33
C GLU A 94 21.87 0.30 -2.50
N LEU A 95 21.61 0.26 -1.19
CA LEU A 95 22.06 -0.81 -0.31
C LEU A 95 21.51 -2.18 -0.73
N LYS A 96 20.24 -2.26 -1.12
CA LYS A 96 19.66 -3.50 -1.69
C LYS A 96 20.37 -3.93 -2.98
N LYS A 97 20.65 -2.98 -3.88
CA LYS A 97 21.39 -3.26 -5.14
C LYS A 97 22.86 -3.66 -4.90
N ARG A 98 23.51 -3.12 -3.86
CA ARG A 98 24.87 -3.53 -3.46
C ARG A 98 24.87 -4.94 -2.85
N SER A 99 23.88 -5.25 -2.01
CA SER A 99 23.72 -6.59 -1.43
C SER A 99 23.47 -7.67 -2.48
N GLN A 100 22.65 -7.39 -3.50
CA GLN A 100 22.41 -8.33 -4.60
C GLN A 100 23.67 -8.59 -5.42
N ARG A 101 24.48 -7.56 -5.68
CA ARG A 101 25.75 -7.70 -6.40
C ARG A 101 26.83 -8.45 -5.59
N HIS A 102 26.89 -8.25 -4.26
CA HIS A 102 27.82 -9.03 -3.42
C HIS A 102 27.40 -10.50 -3.27
N GLY A 103 26.09 -10.80 -3.29
CA GLY A 103 25.61 -12.19 -3.31
C GLY A 103 26.01 -12.96 -4.59
N GLU A 104 26.21 -12.24 -5.70
CA GLU A 104 26.65 -12.81 -6.97
C GLU A 104 28.18 -13.06 -7.03
N VAL A 105 28.96 -12.28 -6.29
CA VAL A 105 30.44 -12.38 -6.29
C VAL A 105 30.97 -13.43 -5.31
N LEU A 106 30.26 -13.71 -4.21
CA LEU A 106 30.66 -14.74 -3.23
C LEU A 106 30.31 -16.18 -3.65
N GLY A 107 29.63 -16.37 -4.79
CA GLY A 107 29.33 -17.69 -5.37
C GLY A 107 30.44 -18.29 -6.24
N ALA A 108 31.52 -17.53 -6.54
CA ALA A 108 32.62 -18.01 -7.37
C ALA A 108 33.88 -18.23 -6.53
N ARG A 109 34.02 -19.43 -5.93
CA ARG A 109 35.34 -19.93 -5.52
C ARG A 109 36.01 -20.56 -6.77
N PRO A 110 37.24 -20.18 -7.13
CA PRO A 110 38.02 -20.96 -8.07
C PRO A 110 38.58 -22.21 -7.35
N GLU A 111 38.19 -23.39 -7.81
CA GLU A 111 38.86 -24.65 -7.50
C GLU A 111 40.24 -24.69 -8.21
N PRO A 112 41.27 -25.33 -7.61
CA PRO A 112 42.59 -25.47 -8.23
C PRO A 112 42.58 -26.54 -9.35
N PRO A 113 43.51 -26.46 -10.34
CA PRO A 113 43.39 -27.24 -11.56
C PRO A 113 43.99 -28.66 -11.49
N ALA A 114 43.23 -29.57 -12.09
CA ALA A 114 43.59 -30.63 -13.03
C ALA A 114 44.56 -31.77 -12.64
N GLY A 115 44.02 -32.99 -12.71
CA GLY A 115 44.76 -34.23 -12.93
C GLY A 115 43.90 -35.33 -13.57
N ALA A 116 44.20 -35.64 -14.84
CA ALA A 116 44.01 -36.92 -15.56
C ALA A 116 42.61 -37.40 -16.04
N ALA A 117 42.38 -37.18 -17.34
CA ALA A 117 42.01 -38.14 -18.41
C ALA A 117 40.86 -39.18 -18.24
N GLY A 118 39.82 -39.05 -19.08
CA GLY A 118 38.83 -40.09 -19.46
C GLY A 118 37.85 -39.60 -20.56
N PRO A 119 37.33 -40.45 -21.48
CA PRO A 119 36.94 -40.09 -22.86
C PRO A 119 35.48 -39.59 -23.05
N PRO A 120 35.11 -39.08 -24.25
CA PRO A 120 33.89 -38.29 -24.46
C PRO A 120 32.68 -39.16 -24.81
N GLY A 121 31.53 -38.86 -24.20
CA GLY A 121 30.27 -39.54 -24.46
C GLY A 121 29.07 -38.59 -24.38
N ALA A 122 28.52 -38.32 -25.57
CA ALA A 122 27.10 -38.09 -25.87
C ALA A 122 26.31 -36.99 -25.13
N GLY A 123 26.12 -35.86 -25.83
CA GLY A 123 24.82 -35.19 -25.98
C GLY A 123 24.44 -34.12 -24.94
N PRO A 124 24.04 -32.90 -25.36
CA PRO A 124 23.45 -31.95 -24.44
C PRO A 124 22.02 -32.42 -24.11
N ALA A 125 21.79 -32.78 -22.85
CA ALA A 125 20.45 -32.85 -22.30
C ALA A 125 19.86 -31.44 -22.36
N ARG A 126 18.71 -31.38 -23.04
CA ARG A 126 17.99 -30.18 -23.45
C ARG A 126 17.68 -29.30 -22.25
N ASP A 127 17.72 -27.99 -22.51
CA ASP A 127 17.24 -26.92 -21.65
C ASP A 127 16.01 -27.34 -20.85
N GLU A 128 16.10 -27.20 -19.52
CA GLU A 128 14.92 -27.20 -18.67
C GLU A 128 13.98 -26.10 -19.18
N GLU A 129 12.79 -26.48 -19.63
CA GLU A 129 11.79 -25.57 -20.17
C GLU A 129 10.68 -25.35 -19.10
N PRO A 130 10.91 -24.53 -18.06
CA PRO A 130 9.94 -24.33 -16.98
C PRO A 130 8.76 -23.42 -17.37
N GLU A 131 8.57 -23.10 -18.66
CA GLU A 131 7.58 -22.11 -19.09
C GLU A 131 6.25 -22.69 -19.60
N ARG A 132 6.02 -24.01 -19.51
CA ARG A 132 4.81 -24.66 -20.09
C ARG A 132 3.75 -25.11 -19.09
N GLN A 133 3.97 -24.97 -17.78
CA GLN A 133 3.00 -25.40 -16.78
C GLN A 133 2.03 -24.27 -16.39
N CYS A 134 0.74 -24.55 -16.42
CA CYS A 134 -0.30 -23.61 -16.05
C CYS A 134 -0.39 -23.52 -14.51
N PRO A 135 -0.22 -22.33 -13.89
CA PRO A 135 -0.21 -22.19 -12.43
C PRO A 135 -1.60 -22.36 -11.77
N ILE A 136 -2.68 -22.45 -12.56
CA ILE A 136 -4.05 -22.68 -12.04
C ILE A 136 -4.37 -24.17 -11.94
N CYS A 137 -4.13 -24.95 -13.00
CA CYS A 137 -4.45 -26.39 -13.04
C CYS A 137 -3.23 -27.28 -12.80
N LEU A 138 -2.04 -26.70 -12.67
CA LEU A 138 -0.77 -27.39 -12.47
C LEU A 138 -0.44 -28.41 -13.58
N GLY A 139 -1.08 -28.30 -14.74
CA GLY A 139 -0.84 -29.15 -15.91
C GLY A 139 -0.22 -28.37 -17.07
N GLU A 140 0.05 -29.06 -18.19
CA GLU A 140 0.52 -28.42 -19.43
C GLU A 140 -0.47 -27.36 -19.93
N MET A 141 0.04 -26.23 -20.41
CA MET A 141 -0.77 -25.12 -20.92
C MET A 141 -1.52 -25.48 -22.21
N ARG A 142 -2.84 -25.69 -22.08
CA ARG A 142 -3.76 -25.88 -23.20
C ARG A 142 -4.37 -24.55 -23.63
N GLY A 143 -4.19 -24.18 -24.90
CA GLY A 143 -4.68 -22.92 -25.46
C GLY A 143 -4.21 -21.71 -24.64
N PRO A 144 -2.89 -21.46 -24.57
CA PRO A 144 -2.32 -20.50 -23.65
C PRO A 144 -2.86 -19.09 -23.89
N ARG A 145 -3.23 -18.40 -22.81
CA ARG A 145 -3.63 -17.00 -22.82
C ARG A 145 -2.74 -16.22 -21.87
N THR A 146 -2.06 -15.23 -22.42
CA THR A 146 -1.18 -14.32 -21.67
C THR A 146 -1.93 -13.03 -21.34
N LEU A 147 -1.89 -12.61 -20.08
CA LEU A 147 -2.51 -11.36 -19.66
C LEU A 147 -1.63 -10.16 -20.04
N GLU A 148 -2.19 -9.18 -20.75
CA GLU A 148 -1.41 -8.10 -21.39
C GLU A 148 -0.57 -7.24 -20.44
N ARG A 149 -1.06 -6.97 -19.23
CA ARG A 149 -0.45 -5.98 -18.31
C ARG A 149 0.60 -6.59 -17.38
N CYS A 150 0.52 -7.88 -17.08
CA CYS A 150 1.46 -8.57 -16.18
C CYS A 150 2.18 -9.75 -16.83
N ARG A 151 1.86 -10.08 -18.08
CA ARG A 151 2.53 -11.10 -18.90
C ARG A 151 2.51 -12.53 -18.32
N HIS A 152 1.74 -12.81 -17.29
CA HIS A 152 1.53 -14.18 -16.81
C HIS A 152 0.63 -14.96 -17.78
N SER A 153 1.03 -16.20 -18.06
CA SER A 153 0.35 -17.13 -18.98
C SER A 153 -0.37 -18.24 -18.22
N PHE A 154 -1.50 -18.66 -18.77
CA PHE A 154 -2.37 -19.69 -18.21
C PHE A 154 -3.05 -20.47 -19.34
N CYS A 155 -3.66 -21.61 -19.04
CA CYS A 155 -4.67 -22.17 -19.96
C CYS A 155 -5.81 -21.16 -20.17
N GLY A 156 -6.31 -21.02 -21.41
CA GLY A 156 -7.36 -20.07 -21.75
C GLY A 156 -8.62 -20.21 -20.89
N GLU A 157 -9.08 -21.44 -20.66
CA GLU A 157 -10.24 -21.73 -19.81
C GLU A 157 -9.97 -21.48 -18.33
N CYS A 158 -8.76 -21.80 -17.85
CA CYS A 158 -8.37 -21.58 -16.47
C CYS A 158 -8.42 -20.09 -16.12
N ILE A 159 -7.84 -19.24 -16.96
CA ILE A 159 -7.85 -17.80 -16.70
C ILE A 159 -9.24 -17.18 -16.92
N ALA A 160 -10.03 -17.69 -17.88
CA ALA A 160 -11.40 -17.23 -18.07
C ALA A 160 -12.26 -17.45 -16.81
N ARG A 161 -12.22 -18.65 -16.22
CA ARG A 161 -12.92 -18.96 -14.97
C ARG A 161 -12.40 -18.14 -13.79
N ALA A 162 -11.07 -18.02 -13.66
CA ALA A 162 -10.48 -17.25 -12.57
C ALA A 162 -10.92 -15.77 -12.60
N LEU A 163 -10.97 -15.16 -13.78
CA LEU A 163 -11.38 -13.76 -13.95
C LEU A 163 -12.87 -13.51 -13.69
N GLN A 164 -13.73 -14.54 -13.81
CA GLN A 164 -15.14 -14.47 -13.42
C GLN A 164 -15.32 -14.38 -11.90
N VAL A 165 -14.47 -15.09 -11.14
CA VAL A 165 -14.51 -15.06 -9.66
C VAL A 165 -13.89 -13.78 -9.13
N ARG A 166 -12.70 -13.44 -9.63
CA ARG A 166 -11.98 -12.23 -9.27
C ARG A 166 -11.28 -11.72 -10.50
N SER A 167 -11.59 -10.50 -10.91
CA SER A 167 -10.97 -9.86 -12.08
C SER A 167 -9.54 -9.40 -11.79
N ALA A 168 -8.68 -10.32 -11.37
CA ALA A 168 -7.28 -10.13 -11.06
C ALA A 168 -6.46 -11.37 -11.46
N CYS A 169 -5.20 -11.13 -11.83
CA CYS A 169 -4.25 -12.19 -12.12
C CYS A 169 -4.05 -13.09 -10.87
N PRO A 170 -4.22 -14.42 -10.97
CA PRO A 170 -4.00 -15.33 -9.84
C PRO A 170 -2.57 -15.36 -9.30
N VAL A 171 -1.59 -15.06 -10.16
CA VAL A 171 -0.16 -15.07 -9.78
C VAL A 171 0.27 -13.80 -9.03
N CYS A 172 -0.07 -12.61 -9.54
CA CYS A 172 0.44 -11.34 -9.00
C CYS A 172 -0.62 -10.38 -8.46
N GLY A 173 -1.90 -10.77 -8.50
CA GLY A 173 -3.01 -9.93 -8.01
C GLY A 173 -3.32 -8.69 -8.86
N ARG A 174 -2.69 -8.51 -10.03
CA ARG A 174 -2.96 -7.37 -10.91
C ARG A 174 -4.40 -7.42 -11.41
N PHE A 175 -5.22 -6.42 -11.08
CA PHE A 175 -6.62 -6.32 -11.50
C PHE A 175 -6.79 -6.03 -12.99
N TYR A 176 -7.72 -6.73 -13.66
CA TYR A 176 -8.12 -6.53 -15.05
C TYR A 176 -9.59 -6.10 -15.07
N GLY A 177 -9.87 -4.87 -15.52
CA GLY A 177 -11.19 -4.25 -15.42
C GLY A 177 -11.33 -3.33 -14.21
N GLN A 178 -12.57 -2.99 -13.87
CA GLN A 178 -12.89 -2.10 -12.75
C GLN A 178 -13.16 -2.93 -11.50
N LEU A 179 -12.37 -2.71 -10.44
CA LEU A 179 -12.64 -3.30 -9.14
C LEU A 179 -13.90 -2.64 -8.55
N VAL A 180 -14.93 -3.45 -8.33
CA VAL A 180 -16.19 -3.05 -7.68
C VAL A 180 -16.42 -3.99 -6.51
N GLY A 181 -16.70 -3.43 -5.33
CA GLY A 181 -16.98 -4.22 -4.14
C GLY A 181 -18.49 -4.46 -3.93
N ASN A 182 -18.82 -4.99 -2.75
CA ASN A 182 -20.17 -5.37 -2.36
C ASN A 182 -20.74 -4.45 -1.27
N GLN A 183 -20.19 -3.25 -1.04
CA GLN A 183 -20.83 -2.25 -0.17
C GLN A 183 -22.32 -2.10 -0.50
N PRO A 184 -23.22 -1.96 0.49
CA PRO A 184 -24.64 -1.69 0.24
C PRO A 184 -24.85 -0.58 -0.79
N ARG A 185 -25.69 -0.84 -1.82
CA ARG A 185 -25.93 0.14 -2.92
C ARG A 185 -26.43 1.49 -2.43
N VAL A 186 -27.28 1.49 -1.40
CA VAL A 186 -27.85 2.71 -0.82
C VAL A 186 -26.93 3.20 0.29
N GLY A 187 -25.96 4.03 -0.04
CA GLY A 187 -25.05 4.66 0.91
C GLY A 187 -25.01 6.18 0.75
N TYR A 188 -24.67 6.88 1.83
CA TYR A 188 -24.45 8.32 1.81
C TYR A 188 -23.01 8.60 2.26
N LEU A 189 -22.26 9.35 1.44
CA LEU A 189 -20.92 9.83 1.78
C LEU A 189 -20.96 11.35 1.88
N CYS A 190 -20.62 11.89 3.05
CA CYS A 190 -20.52 13.33 3.29
C CYS A 190 -19.06 13.75 3.44
N PRO A 191 -18.42 14.30 2.39
CA PRO A 191 -17.13 14.95 2.52
C PRO A 191 -17.27 16.35 3.15
N PHE A 192 -16.26 16.80 3.88
CA PHE A 192 -16.16 18.11 4.55
C PHE A 192 -16.50 19.37 3.72
N THR A 193 -16.59 19.29 2.38
CA THR A 193 -16.92 20.44 1.52
C THR A 193 -18.29 21.08 1.81
N CYS A 194 -19.11 20.47 2.65
CA CYS A 194 -20.38 21.00 3.10
C CYS A 194 -20.18 21.95 4.30
N ALA A 195 -20.00 23.25 4.06
CA ALA A 195 -19.84 24.28 5.09
C ALA A 195 -21.12 24.42 5.96
N PRO A 196 -21.03 24.68 7.29
CA PRO A 196 -22.17 25.18 8.07
C PRO A 196 -22.50 26.60 7.58
N PRO A 197 -23.77 26.95 7.25
CA PRO A 197 -25.05 26.36 7.68
C PRO A 197 -25.75 25.46 6.64
N HIS A 198 -25.12 25.14 5.52
CA HIS A 198 -25.71 24.36 4.42
C HIS A 198 -25.27 22.90 4.41
N SER A 199 -24.74 22.39 5.52
CA SER A 199 -24.29 21.00 5.59
C SER A 199 -25.50 20.07 5.74
N PRO A 200 -25.83 19.24 4.73
CA PRO A 200 -26.93 18.30 4.87
C PRO A 200 -26.62 17.34 6.02
N VAL A 201 -27.47 17.34 7.05
CA VAL A 201 -27.43 16.37 8.14
C VAL A 201 -27.43 14.98 7.51
N PRO A 202 -26.40 14.14 7.75
CA PRO A 202 -26.36 12.82 7.15
C PRO A 202 -27.63 12.05 7.58
N PRO A 203 -28.40 11.52 6.62
CA PRO A 203 -29.65 10.85 6.94
C PRO A 203 -29.41 9.65 7.84
N SER A 204 -30.32 9.43 8.78
CA SER A 204 -30.27 8.28 9.68
C SER A 204 -30.24 6.97 8.88
N PRO A 205 -29.32 6.05 9.19
CA PRO A 205 -29.30 4.74 8.55
C PRO A 205 -30.55 3.94 8.91
N VAL A 206 -31.07 3.19 7.94
CA VAL A 206 -32.22 2.29 8.12
C VAL A 206 -31.81 0.85 7.84
N PRO A 207 -32.47 -0.15 8.46
CA PRO A 207 -32.25 -1.55 8.11
C PRO A 207 -32.54 -1.81 6.63
N THR A 208 -31.67 -2.54 5.96
CA THR A 208 -31.80 -2.85 4.54
C THR A 208 -31.64 -4.35 4.29
N PRO A 209 -32.40 -4.93 3.33
CA PRO A 209 -32.21 -6.32 2.93
C PRO A 209 -30.85 -6.51 2.25
N ALA A 210 -30.19 -7.62 2.58
CA ALA A 210 -28.99 -8.07 1.91
C ALA A 210 -29.23 -8.39 0.44
N GLN A 211 -28.25 -8.01 -0.38
CA GLN A 211 -28.26 -8.23 -1.81
C GLN A 211 -27.76 -9.64 -2.15
N VAL A 212 -27.89 -10.05 -3.41
CA VAL A 212 -27.44 -11.38 -3.87
C VAL A 212 -25.92 -11.61 -3.68
N GLU A 213 -25.13 -10.53 -3.71
CA GLU A 213 -23.68 -10.60 -3.49
C GLU A 213 -23.27 -10.61 -2.00
N HIS A 214 -24.22 -10.60 -1.07
CA HIS A 214 -23.97 -10.64 0.38
C HIS A 214 -24.09 -12.07 0.93
N PRO A 215 -23.49 -12.36 2.10
CA PRO A 215 -23.49 -13.72 2.66
C PRO A 215 -24.89 -14.32 2.91
N ASN A 216 -25.89 -13.49 3.25
CA ASN A 216 -27.25 -13.93 3.57
C ASN A 216 -28.28 -13.14 2.74
N PRO A 217 -28.45 -13.40 1.43
CA PRO A 217 -29.35 -12.63 0.58
C PRO A 217 -30.78 -12.54 1.13
N GLY A 218 -31.41 -11.36 1.03
CA GLY A 218 -32.77 -11.10 1.51
C GLY A 218 -32.89 -10.83 3.02
N VAL A 219 -31.94 -11.31 3.84
CA VAL A 219 -31.95 -11.06 5.29
C VAL A 219 -31.60 -9.61 5.57
N ARG A 220 -32.39 -8.93 6.41
CA ARG A 220 -32.11 -7.54 6.78
C ARG A 220 -30.92 -7.45 7.72
N TYR A 221 -30.05 -6.48 7.50
CA TYR A 221 -29.01 -6.07 8.43
C TYR A 221 -29.24 -4.64 8.92
N PRO A 222 -28.77 -4.27 10.12
CA PRO A 222 -28.90 -2.91 10.63
C PRO A 222 -28.02 -1.93 9.84
N GLY A 223 -28.53 -0.72 9.65
CA GLY A 223 -27.74 0.37 9.08
C GLY A 223 -26.65 0.87 10.04
N THR A 224 -25.68 1.64 9.54
CA THR A 224 -24.59 2.17 10.37
C THR A 224 -24.16 3.58 9.98
N THR A 225 -23.70 4.35 10.97
CA THR A 225 -23.01 5.63 10.75
C THR A 225 -21.55 5.47 11.15
N ARG A 226 -20.64 5.91 10.29
CA ARG A 226 -19.19 5.90 10.55
C ARG A 226 -18.60 7.29 10.29
N VAL A 227 -17.68 7.69 11.15
CA VAL A 227 -16.90 8.92 10.99
C VAL A 227 -15.44 8.53 10.86
N ALA A 228 -14.75 9.12 9.89
CA ALA A 228 -13.31 9.02 9.76
C ALA A 228 -12.69 10.38 9.46
N TYR A 229 -11.38 10.48 9.71
CA TYR A 229 -10.68 11.75 9.67
C TYR A 229 -9.56 11.76 8.64
N LEU A 230 -9.43 12.90 7.96
CA LEU A 230 -8.31 13.19 7.06
C LEU A 230 -7.65 14.52 7.44
N PRO A 231 -6.32 14.64 7.28
CA PRO A 231 -5.64 15.92 7.51
C PRO A 231 -6.07 16.94 6.45
N ASP A 232 -6.28 18.20 6.86
CA ASP A 232 -6.46 19.29 5.90
C ASP A 232 -5.13 19.72 5.27
N CYS A 233 -4.69 18.97 4.26
CA CYS A 233 -3.51 19.27 3.47
C CYS A 233 -3.63 18.72 2.04
N PRO A 234 -2.75 19.14 1.10
CA PRO A 234 -2.80 18.66 -0.29
C PRO A 234 -2.79 17.13 -0.42
N GLU A 235 -2.01 16.43 0.41
CA GLU A 235 -2.00 14.96 0.45
C GLU A 235 -3.32 14.40 0.97
N GLY A 236 -3.89 14.99 2.02
CA GLY A 236 -5.20 14.61 2.56
C GLY A 236 -6.33 14.79 1.54
N ASN A 237 -6.29 15.86 0.75
CA ASN A 237 -7.25 16.09 -0.34
C ASN A 237 -7.10 15.05 -1.47
N LYS A 238 -5.88 14.58 -1.77
CA LYS A 238 -5.68 13.46 -2.71
C LYS A 238 -6.29 12.17 -2.16
N VAL A 239 -6.09 11.87 -0.87
CA VAL A 239 -6.70 10.69 -0.22
C VAL A 239 -8.23 10.80 -0.21
N LEU A 240 -8.79 11.99 0.05
CA LEU A 240 -10.23 12.24 -0.03
C LEU A 240 -10.79 11.88 -1.41
N GLY A 241 -10.10 12.28 -2.48
CA GLY A 241 -10.47 11.89 -3.85
C GLY A 241 -10.49 10.37 -4.05
N LEU A 242 -9.49 9.67 -3.51
CA LEU A 242 -9.43 8.20 -3.56
C LEU A 242 -10.54 7.54 -2.75
N PHE A 243 -10.90 8.07 -1.58
CA PHE A 243 -12.01 7.54 -0.78
C PHE A 243 -13.36 7.77 -1.45
N ARG A 244 -13.59 8.93 -2.09
CA ARG A 244 -14.79 9.15 -2.91
C ARG A 244 -14.90 8.12 -4.03
N LYS A 245 -13.78 7.85 -4.72
CA LYS A 245 -13.73 6.82 -5.76
C LYS A 245 -13.98 5.42 -5.20
N ALA A 246 -13.35 5.05 -4.10
CA ALA A 246 -13.56 3.75 -3.45
C ALA A 246 -15.01 3.55 -3.00
N PHE A 247 -15.63 4.57 -2.43
CA PHE A 247 -17.04 4.52 -2.00
C PHE A 247 -17.98 4.37 -3.20
N ALA A 248 -17.76 5.13 -4.28
CA ALA A 248 -18.50 4.99 -5.53
C ALA A 248 -18.32 3.61 -6.17
N GLN A 249 -17.13 3.03 -6.04
CA GLN A 249 -16.81 1.66 -6.46
C GLN A 249 -17.23 0.59 -5.45
N ARG A 250 -17.95 0.95 -4.38
CA ARG A 250 -18.48 0.02 -3.38
C ARG A 250 -17.40 -0.75 -2.60
N LEU A 251 -16.22 -0.16 -2.42
CA LEU A 251 -15.04 -0.79 -1.81
C LEU A 251 -14.81 -0.41 -0.34
N THR A 252 -15.55 0.55 0.21
CA THR A 252 -15.30 1.06 1.57
C THR A 252 -15.86 0.15 2.66
N PHE A 253 -17.05 -0.40 2.43
CA PHE A 253 -17.74 -1.27 3.37
C PHE A 253 -18.12 -2.60 2.73
N THR A 254 -18.44 -3.58 3.57
CA THR A 254 -19.03 -4.87 3.17
C THR A 254 -20.08 -5.28 4.21
N VAL A 255 -20.87 -6.31 3.90
CA VAL A 255 -21.77 -6.96 4.85
C VAL A 255 -21.15 -8.29 5.24
N GLY A 256 -20.93 -8.50 6.53
CA GLY A 256 -20.26 -9.70 7.01
C GLY A 256 -20.23 -9.77 8.53
N THR A 257 -19.15 -10.34 9.05
CA THR A 257 -18.92 -10.52 10.49
C THR A 257 -17.96 -9.46 11.01
N SER A 258 -18.38 -8.73 12.05
CA SER A 258 -17.56 -7.74 12.74
C SER A 258 -16.40 -8.43 13.46
N LEU A 259 -15.16 -8.10 13.10
CA LEU A 259 -13.97 -8.66 13.74
C LEU A 259 -13.82 -8.25 15.21
N THR A 260 -14.32 -7.07 15.60
CA THR A 260 -14.17 -6.56 16.97
C THR A 260 -15.26 -7.07 17.91
N THR A 261 -16.44 -7.42 17.39
CA THR A 261 -17.61 -7.79 18.23
C THR A 261 -18.13 -9.19 17.95
N GLY A 262 -17.59 -9.91 16.95
CA GLY A 262 -18.06 -11.23 16.52
C GLY A 262 -19.46 -11.25 15.89
N ARG A 263 -20.15 -10.10 15.78
CA ARG A 263 -21.52 -10.03 15.27
C ARG A 263 -21.55 -10.29 13.77
N ALA A 264 -22.30 -11.30 13.35
CA ALA A 264 -22.58 -11.61 11.95
C ALA A 264 -23.66 -10.68 11.36
N ASN A 265 -23.74 -10.64 10.03
CA ASN A 265 -24.76 -9.91 9.27
C ASN A 265 -24.85 -8.41 9.62
N VAL A 266 -23.69 -7.75 9.69
CA VAL A 266 -23.59 -6.30 9.93
C VAL A 266 -22.69 -5.63 8.89
N ILE A 267 -22.86 -4.31 8.74
CA ILE A 267 -21.96 -3.51 7.90
C ILE A 267 -20.62 -3.35 8.62
N THR A 268 -19.54 -3.78 7.97
CA THR A 268 -18.17 -3.65 8.45
C THR A 268 -17.33 -2.84 7.48
N TRP A 269 -16.19 -2.33 7.97
CA TRP A 269 -15.13 -1.88 7.08
C TRP A 269 -14.71 -3.04 6.17
N ASN A 270 -14.36 -2.71 4.93
CA ASN A 270 -13.68 -3.62 4.02
C ASN A 270 -12.15 -3.42 4.14
N ASP A 271 -11.38 -3.65 3.06
CA ASP A 271 -9.90 -3.62 3.08
C ASP A 271 -9.26 -2.21 3.05
N ILE A 272 -10.02 -1.16 3.38
CA ILE A 272 -9.51 0.22 3.41
C ILE A 272 -9.51 0.73 4.86
N HIS A 273 -8.32 0.95 5.40
CA HIS A 273 -8.16 1.46 6.76
C HIS A 273 -8.52 2.94 6.86
N HIS A 274 -9.24 3.27 7.92
CA HIS A 274 -9.68 4.61 8.25
C HIS A 274 -9.24 4.99 9.65
N LYS A 275 -8.85 6.26 9.84
CA LYS A 275 -8.57 6.80 11.17
C LYS A 275 -9.90 7.29 11.76
N THR A 276 -10.37 6.63 12.82
CA THR A 276 -11.66 6.92 13.45
C THR A 276 -11.53 7.66 14.78
N ASN A 277 -10.30 7.95 15.22
CA ASN A 277 -9.92 8.71 16.43
C ASN A 277 -8.58 9.38 16.22
#